data_AF-A0A949MR35-F1
#
_entry.id   AF-A0A949MR35-F1
#
_cell.length_a   1.000
_cell.length_b   1.000
_cell.length_c   1.000
_cell.angle_alpha   90.00
_cell.angle_beta   90.00
_cell.angle_gamma   90.00
#
_symmetry.space_group_name_H-M   'P 1'
#
loop_
_entity.id
_entity.type
_entity.pdbx_description
1 polymer ?
#
loop_
_entity_poly.entity_id
_entity_poly.type
_entity_poly.pdbx_seq_one_letter_code
_entity_poly.pdbx_strand_id
1 'polypeptide(L)'
;MAKREEVGKLLSNMKASAEPRPAKRPDQGQSRPEQNEHSESDPLHRELDLRAYKEHQAWPGRTYLLVGNSFNAGRKKNDGAYNKRRAAAINKVLEAGKHPARHQCVSAQEALKQQAFVKVLSRFEYDWLRRQAPGALLGPAYDQAGKRLNSSFAVWRVNHSQSALKAPARSKQLIAAR
;
A
#
# COMPACT_ATOMS: atom_id res chain seq x y z
N MET A 1 -8.88 59.99 23.99
CA MET A 1 -9.92 60.03 22.95
C MET A 1 -9.27 60.37 21.62
N ALA A 2 -9.24 59.42 20.68
CA ALA A 2 -8.92 59.66 19.28
C ALA A 2 -9.55 58.54 18.42
N LYS A 3 -10.68 58.88 17.79
CA LYS A 3 -11.06 58.58 16.40
C LYS A 3 -10.88 57.11 15.95
N ARG A 4 -11.87 56.19 15.96
CA ARG A 4 -13.25 56.23 15.40
C ARG A 4 -13.38 56.67 13.93
N GLU A 5 -12.30 56.59 13.15
CA GLU A 5 -12.27 56.96 11.71
C GLU A 5 -11.72 55.86 10.78
N GLU A 6 -11.70 54.59 11.19
CA GLU A 6 -11.27 53.47 10.31
C GLU A 6 -12.41 52.50 9.92
N VAL A 7 -13.66 52.90 10.07
CA VAL A 7 -14.84 52.11 9.65
C VAL A 7 -15.36 52.53 8.26
N GLY A 8 -14.75 53.54 7.63
CA GLY A 8 -15.17 54.08 6.33
C GLY A 8 -14.54 53.42 5.08
N LYS A 9 -13.59 52.49 5.24
CA LYS A 9 -12.85 51.89 4.11
C LYS A 9 -13.32 50.48 3.68
N LEU A 10 -14.44 50.00 4.21
CA LEU A 10 -14.94 48.63 3.98
C LEU A 10 -16.15 48.53 3.02
N LEU A 11 -16.57 49.61 2.36
CA LEU A 11 -17.82 49.63 1.56
C LEU A 11 -17.69 50.16 0.12
N SER A 12 -16.49 50.27 -0.46
CA SER A 12 -16.29 50.89 -1.78
C SER A 12 -15.95 49.93 -2.94
N ASN A 13 -16.02 48.60 -2.76
CA ASN A 13 -15.71 47.65 -3.85
C ASN A 13 -16.94 46.90 -4.42
N MET A 14 -18.15 47.44 -4.27
CA MET A 14 -19.34 46.95 -4.96
C MET A 14 -19.89 48.02 -5.91
N LYS A 15 -19.32 48.11 -7.13
CA LYS A 15 -19.99 48.61 -8.34
C LYS A 15 -19.02 48.66 -9.53
N ALA A 16 -18.96 47.57 -10.29
CA ALA A 16 -18.60 47.58 -11.70
C ALA A 16 -19.25 46.31 -12.29
N SER A 17 -20.47 46.45 -12.79
CA SER A 17 -20.76 46.53 -14.22
C SER A 17 -21.31 45.21 -14.72
N ALA A 18 -22.63 45.10 -14.58
CA ALA A 18 -23.45 44.27 -15.43
C ALA A 18 -23.71 45.03 -16.73
N GLU A 19 -23.28 44.50 -17.87
CA GLU A 19 -23.95 44.73 -19.15
C GLU A 19 -23.95 43.43 -19.99
N PRO A 20 -25.05 43.12 -20.70
CA PRO A 20 -25.19 41.86 -21.42
C PRO A 20 -25.18 41.99 -22.97
N ARG A 21 -24.85 40.86 -23.63
CA ARG A 21 -25.11 40.46 -25.05
C ARG A 21 -24.09 40.96 -26.10
N PRO A 22 -23.93 40.31 -27.29
CA PRO A 22 -24.80 39.33 -27.95
C PRO A 22 -24.13 38.06 -28.53
N ALA A 23 -24.99 37.14 -28.98
CA ALA A 23 -24.70 35.87 -29.64
C ALA A 23 -24.05 36.00 -31.03
N LYS A 24 -23.12 35.09 -31.34
CA LYS A 24 -22.72 34.70 -32.71
C LYS A 24 -22.21 33.24 -32.73
N ARG A 25 -22.98 32.37 -33.38
CA ARG A 25 -22.57 31.18 -34.18
C ARG A 25 -23.12 31.43 -35.60
N PRO A 26 -22.76 30.69 -36.67
CA PRO A 26 -21.92 29.49 -36.83
C PRO A 26 -20.69 29.83 -37.73
N ASP A 27 -19.81 29.00 -38.27
CA ASP A 27 -19.80 27.60 -38.71
C ASP A 27 -18.34 27.23 -39.03
N GLN A 28 -18.10 25.95 -39.37
CA GLN A 28 -16.94 25.36 -40.05
C GLN A 28 -15.82 24.75 -39.18
N GLY A 29 -16.00 23.45 -38.95
CA GLY A 29 -15.12 22.47 -39.59
C GLY A 29 -13.71 22.36 -39.04
N GLN A 30 -13.52 21.48 -38.05
CA GLN A 30 -12.28 20.73 -37.90
C GLN A 30 -12.54 19.42 -37.14
N SER A 31 -12.62 18.36 -37.95
CA SER A 31 -12.07 17.03 -37.74
C SER A 31 -12.02 16.51 -36.30
N ARG A 32 -13.00 15.64 -36.01
CA ARG A 32 -12.98 14.65 -34.92
C ARG A 32 -11.72 13.78 -35.05
N PRO A 33 -10.76 13.80 -34.11
CA PRO A 33 -9.93 12.64 -33.87
C PRO A 33 -10.72 11.69 -32.99
N GLU A 34 -10.68 10.45 -33.42
CA GLU A 34 -11.33 9.31 -32.79
C GLU A 34 -10.92 9.18 -31.33
N GLN A 35 -11.90 8.66 -30.58
CA GLN A 35 -11.77 8.05 -29.29
C GLN A 35 -10.42 7.33 -29.16
N ASN A 36 -9.47 7.95 -28.48
CA ASN A 36 -8.47 7.18 -27.77
C ASN A 36 -8.95 7.14 -26.33
N GLU A 37 -9.76 6.12 -26.07
CA GLU A 37 -9.99 5.56 -24.74
C GLU A 37 -8.62 5.17 -24.16
N HIS A 38 -7.87 6.16 -23.69
CA HIS A 38 -6.89 5.93 -22.65
C HIS A 38 -7.67 5.84 -21.36
N SER A 39 -8.24 4.64 -21.21
CA SER A 39 -8.33 3.88 -19.99
C SER A 39 -8.04 4.77 -18.79
N GLU A 40 -9.11 5.35 -18.23
CA GLU A 40 -9.22 5.46 -16.79
C GLU A 40 -8.93 4.05 -16.27
N SER A 41 -7.65 3.79 -16.03
CA SER A 41 -7.22 2.66 -15.23
C SER A 41 -7.90 2.91 -13.91
N ASP A 42 -8.98 2.16 -13.70
CA ASP A 42 -9.73 2.08 -12.46
C ASP A 42 -8.72 2.30 -11.31
N PRO A 43 -8.88 3.32 -10.45
CA PRO A 43 -7.93 3.58 -9.37
C PRO A 43 -7.76 2.36 -8.43
N LEU A 44 -8.61 1.34 -8.56
CA LEU A 44 -8.49 0.02 -7.93
C LEU A 44 -7.42 -0.90 -8.57
N HIS A 45 -6.92 -0.59 -9.77
CA HIS A 45 -5.91 -1.33 -10.52
C HIS A 45 -4.57 -0.59 -10.65
N ARG A 46 -4.22 0.23 -9.65
CA ARG A 46 -2.83 0.68 -9.51
C ARG A 46 -1.99 -0.56 -9.20
N GLU A 47 -1.40 -1.17 -10.24
CA GLU A 47 -0.51 -2.31 -10.09
C GLU A 47 0.53 -1.98 -9.03
N LEU A 48 0.46 -2.71 -7.92
CA LEU A 48 1.31 -2.45 -6.78
C LEU A 48 2.75 -2.75 -7.22
N ASP A 49 3.62 -1.73 -7.25
CA ASP A 49 4.98 -1.92 -7.71
C ASP A 49 5.75 -2.82 -6.73
N LEU A 50 6.00 -4.07 -7.16
CA LEU A 50 6.74 -5.06 -6.40
C LEU A 50 8.23 -5.09 -6.73
N ARG A 51 8.73 -4.18 -7.59
CA ARG A 51 10.11 -4.18 -8.08
C ARG A 51 11.13 -4.17 -6.94
N ALA A 52 10.95 -3.29 -5.95
CA ALA A 52 11.83 -3.20 -4.79
C ALA A 52 11.92 -4.54 -4.01
N TYR A 53 10.79 -5.22 -3.83
CA TYR A 53 10.75 -6.51 -3.14
C TYR A 53 11.43 -7.63 -3.93
N LYS A 54 11.33 -7.58 -5.27
CA LYS A 54 11.99 -8.54 -6.17
C LYS A 54 13.50 -8.34 -6.17
N GLU A 55 13.96 -7.09 -6.32
CA GLU A 55 15.38 -6.74 -6.38
C GLU A 55 16.11 -7.10 -5.08
N HIS A 56 15.48 -6.88 -3.93
CA HIS A 56 16.08 -7.17 -2.62
C HIS A 56 15.78 -8.58 -2.10
N GLN A 57 15.23 -9.47 -2.93
CA GLN A 57 14.86 -10.85 -2.56
C GLN A 57 13.90 -10.96 -1.34
N ALA A 58 13.16 -9.89 -1.05
CA ALA A 58 12.20 -9.81 0.05
C ALA A 58 10.81 -10.35 -0.34
N TRP A 59 10.61 -10.68 -1.62
CA TRP A 59 9.38 -11.28 -2.12
C TRP A 59 9.34 -12.79 -1.82
N PRO A 60 8.38 -13.29 -1.00
CA PRO A 60 8.28 -14.71 -0.65
C PRO A 60 7.84 -15.62 -1.81
N GLY A 61 7.56 -15.07 -2.99
CA GLY A 61 7.33 -15.82 -4.23
C GLY A 61 5.97 -15.55 -4.87
N ARG A 62 5.79 -16.11 -6.07
CA ARG A 62 4.62 -15.84 -6.94
C ARG A 62 3.29 -16.25 -6.34
N THR A 63 3.30 -17.24 -5.45
CA THR A 63 2.10 -17.71 -4.72
C THR A 63 1.68 -16.77 -3.61
N TYR A 64 2.37 -15.65 -3.39
CA TYR A 64 2.06 -14.69 -2.33
C TYR A 64 1.65 -13.33 -2.90
N LEU A 65 0.62 -12.74 -2.30
CA LEU A 65 0.16 -11.38 -2.55
C LEU A 65 0.60 -10.48 -1.40
N LEU A 66 1.06 -9.27 -1.74
CA LEU A 66 1.29 -8.22 -0.77
C LEU A 66 -0.05 -7.66 -0.31
N VAL A 67 -0.37 -7.84 0.98
CA VAL A 67 -1.60 -7.33 1.59
C VAL A 67 -1.44 -5.86 1.96
N GLY A 68 -0.24 -5.50 2.41
CA GLY A 68 0.09 -4.13 2.78
C GLY A 68 1.33 -4.05 3.65
N ASN A 69 1.75 -2.83 3.92
CA ASN A 69 2.85 -2.51 4.82
C ASN A 69 2.32 -2.00 6.15
N SER A 70 2.98 -2.37 7.24
CA SER A 70 2.79 -1.73 8.53
C SER A 70 3.36 -0.31 8.43
N PHE A 71 2.52 0.66 8.10
CA PHE A 71 3.01 2.02 7.85
C PHE A 71 2.28 3.05 8.69
N ASN A 72 3.07 3.84 9.42
CA ASN A 72 2.64 5.03 10.14
C ASN A 72 3.07 6.25 9.30
N ALA A 73 2.47 6.44 8.13
CA ALA A 73 2.84 7.52 7.19
C ALA A 73 2.80 8.92 7.81
N GLY A 74 1.92 9.11 8.79
CA GLY A 74 1.66 10.42 9.39
C GLY A 74 2.61 10.83 10.51
N ARG A 75 3.48 9.94 11.02
CA ARG A 75 4.44 10.35 12.04
C ARG A 75 5.71 10.85 11.34
N LYS A 76 5.97 12.16 11.46
CA LYS A 76 7.30 12.75 11.21
C LYS A 76 8.34 11.77 11.78
N LYS A 77 9.44 11.54 11.04
CA LYS A 77 10.59 10.72 11.47
C LYS A 77 11.09 11.26 12.80
N ASN A 78 10.46 10.84 13.89
CA ASN A 78 10.95 11.10 15.21
C ASN A 78 12.10 10.13 15.34
N ASP A 79 13.32 10.62 15.12
CA ASP A 79 14.59 9.92 15.39
C ASP A 79 14.80 9.62 16.89
N GLY A 80 13.71 9.56 17.65
CA GLY A 80 13.67 9.25 19.06
C GLY A 80 13.88 7.77 19.35
N ALA A 81 14.19 7.49 20.61
CA ALA A 81 14.46 6.15 21.14
C ALA A 81 13.34 5.13 20.83
N TYR A 82 12.09 5.56 20.66
CA TYR A 82 11.00 4.69 20.24
C TYR A 82 11.23 4.07 18.86
N ASN A 83 11.58 4.87 17.85
CA ASN A 83 11.76 4.37 16.48
C ASN A 83 12.93 3.39 16.39
N LYS A 84 14.02 3.67 17.13
CA LYS A 84 15.16 2.75 17.26
C LYS A 84 14.77 1.41 17.89
N ARG A 85 14.04 1.44 19.01
CA ARG A 85 13.52 0.21 19.66
C ARG A 85 12.60 -0.58 18.74
N ARG A 86 11.71 0.11 18.03
CA ARG A 86 10.80 -0.51 17.08
C ARG A 86 11.56 -1.17 15.93
N ALA A 87 12.50 -0.45 15.30
CA ALA A 87 13.31 -0.99 14.22
C ALA A 87 14.12 -2.22 14.68
N ALA A 88 14.72 -2.17 15.87
CA ALA A 88 15.46 -3.28 16.44
C ALA A 88 14.56 -4.52 16.67
N ALA A 89 13.37 -4.32 17.23
CA ALA A 89 12.42 -5.42 17.47
C ALA A 89 11.91 -6.05 16.16
N ILE A 90 11.60 -5.23 15.14
CA ILE A 90 11.18 -5.71 13.82
C ILE A 90 12.32 -6.47 13.14
N ASN A 91 13.52 -5.90 13.10
CA ASN A 91 14.67 -6.55 12.46
C ASN A 91 15.00 -7.88 13.13
N LYS A 92 14.97 -7.94 14.47
CA LYS A 92 15.20 -9.19 15.22
C LYS A 92 14.20 -10.29 14.85
N VAL A 93 12.93 -9.94 14.69
CA VAL A 93 11.88 -10.88 14.28
C VAL A 93 12.13 -11.40 12.87
N LEU A 94 12.46 -10.49 11.94
CA LEU A 94 12.71 -10.85 10.54
C LEU A 94 13.99 -11.68 10.41
N GLU A 95 15.08 -11.32 11.10
CA GLU A 95 16.34 -12.08 11.12
C GLU A 95 16.18 -13.48 11.70
N ALA A 96 15.30 -13.66 12.70
CA ALA A 96 14.93 -14.97 13.22
C ALA A 96 14.07 -15.79 12.24
N GLY A 97 13.49 -15.15 11.23
CA GLY A 97 12.64 -15.75 10.21
C GLY A 97 13.42 -16.70 9.30
N LYS A 98 13.16 -18.00 9.47
CA LYS A 98 13.69 -19.09 8.64
C LYS A 98 12.60 -19.72 7.78
N HIS A 99 11.79 -18.91 7.09
CA HIS A 99 10.77 -19.45 6.21
C HIS A 99 11.41 -20.12 4.97
N PRO A 100 10.97 -21.32 4.55
CA PRO A 100 11.56 -22.05 3.42
C PRO A 100 11.51 -21.28 2.09
N ALA A 101 10.58 -20.35 1.95
CA ALA A 101 10.45 -19.56 0.73
C ALA A 101 11.56 -18.49 0.59
N ARG A 102 12.01 -17.88 1.70
CA ARG A 102 13.08 -16.86 1.72
C ARG A 102 13.61 -16.62 3.15
N HIS A 103 14.91 -16.30 3.22
CA HIS A 103 15.52 -15.69 4.40
C HIS A 103 14.83 -14.35 4.71
N GLN A 104 14.66 -14.03 6.00
CA GLN A 104 14.00 -12.80 6.48
C GLN A 104 12.47 -12.75 6.37
N CYS A 105 11.81 -13.88 6.13
CA CYS A 105 10.37 -14.01 6.28
C CYS A 105 10.03 -14.87 7.51
N VAL A 106 8.99 -14.47 8.24
CA VAL A 106 8.51 -15.18 9.44
C VAL A 106 6.99 -15.26 9.40
N SER A 107 6.39 -16.31 9.95
CA SER A 107 4.93 -16.37 10.02
C SER A 107 4.39 -15.31 10.98
N ALA A 108 3.18 -14.80 10.70
CA ALA A 108 2.51 -13.85 11.61
C ALA A 108 2.32 -14.43 13.01
N GLN A 109 2.03 -15.73 13.11
CA GLN A 109 1.87 -16.42 14.38
C GLN A 109 3.16 -16.48 15.19
N GLU A 110 4.30 -16.75 14.56
CA GLU A 110 5.59 -16.77 15.24
C GLU A 110 6.04 -15.37 15.64
N ALA A 111 5.83 -14.37 14.79
CA ALA A 111 6.13 -12.98 15.11
C ALA A 111 5.36 -12.50 16.35
N LEU A 112 4.08 -12.84 16.45
CA LEU A 112 3.23 -12.48 17.59
C LEU A 112 3.62 -13.20 18.91
N LYS A 113 4.40 -14.27 18.87
CA LYS A 113 4.97 -14.90 20.09
C LYS A 113 6.13 -14.08 20.66
N GLN A 114 6.76 -13.22 19.88
CA GLN A 114 7.89 -12.41 20.35
C GLN A 114 7.38 -11.18 21.10
N GLN A 115 7.49 -11.19 22.44
CA GLN A 115 7.00 -10.08 23.27
C GLN A 115 7.63 -8.72 22.91
N ALA A 116 8.92 -8.69 22.56
CA ALA A 116 9.61 -7.46 22.17
C ALA A 116 8.98 -6.82 20.93
N PHE A 117 8.51 -7.64 19.99
CA PHE A 117 7.81 -7.20 18.80
C PHE A 117 6.41 -6.70 19.13
N VAL A 118 5.62 -7.49 19.87
CA VAL A 118 4.25 -7.11 20.26
C VAL A 118 4.23 -5.77 21.00
N LYS A 119 5.21 -5.50 21.87
CA LYS A 119 5.33 -4.24 22.61
C LYS A 119 5.57 -3.00 21.74
N VAL A 120 6.10 -3.16 20.52
CA VAL A 120 6.38 -2.02 19.61
C VAL A 120 5.30 -1.84 18.55
N LEU A 121 4.33 -2.74 18.48
CA LEU A 121 3.19 -2.61 17.58
C LEU A 121 2.20 -1.58 18.12
N SER A 122 1.64 -0.79 17.21
CA SER A 122 0.42 -0.07 17.52
C SER A 122 -0.74 -1.05 17.72
N ARG A 123 -1.80 -0.59 18.39
CA ARG A 123 -3.01 -1.41 18.60
C ARG A 123 -3.58 -1.93 17.27
N PHE A 124 -3.65 -1.05 16.27
CA PHE A 124 -4.14 -1.39 14.93
C PHE A 124 -3.28 -2.45 14.25
N GLU A 125 -1.96 -2.34 14.33
CA GLU A 125 -1.06 -3.35 13.73
C GLU A 125 -1.20 -4.71 14.42
N TYR A 126 -1.31 -4.72 15.76
CA TYR A 126 -1.51 -5.95 16.51
C TYR A 126 -2.83 -6.63 16.14
N ASP A 127 -3.93 -5.86 16.13
CA ASP A 127 -5.25 -6.38 15.77
C ASP A 127 -5.30 -6.81 14.29
N TRP A 128 -4.64 -6.07 13.40
CA TRP A 128 -4.49 -6.42 11.99
C TRP A 128 -3.75 -7.73 11.82
N LEU A 129 -2.60 -7.92 12.50
CA LEU A 129 -1.82 -9.15 12.46
C LEU A 129 -2.57 -10.36 13.02
N ARG A 130 -3.31 -10.18 14.12
CA ARG A 130 -4.12 -11.25 14.73
C ARG A 130 -5.23 -11.77 13.82
N ARG A 131 -5.73 -10.95 12.89
CA ARG A 131 -6.77 -11.31 11.92
C ARG A 131 -6.21 -11.91 10.64
N GLN A 132 -4.88 -11.98 10.48
CA GLN A 132 -4.28 -12.59 9.29
C GLN A 132 -4.49 -14.10 9.30
N ALA A 133 -4.56 -14.69 8.11
CA ALA A 133 -4.61 -16.14 7.96
C ALA A 133 -3.34 -16.80 8.54
N PRO A 134 -3.41 -18.06 9.02
CA PRO A 134 -2.25 -18.77 9.58
C PRO A 134 -1.02 -18.82 8.67
N GLY A 135 -1.22 -18.85 7.34
CA GLY A 135 -0.15 -18.83 6.34
C GLY A 135 0.37 -17.43 5.96
N ALA A 136 -0.03 -16.38 6.68
CA ALA A 136 0.46 -15.04 6.42
C ALA A 136 1.90 -14.88 6.89
N LEU A 137 2.72 -14.24 6.06
CA LEU A 137 4.14 -14.01 6.33
C LEU A 137 4.39 -12.52 6.55
N LEU A 138 5.31 -12.21 7.45
CA LEU A 138 5.89 -10.90 7.61
C LEU A 138 7.25 -10.89 6.91
N GLY A 139 7.53 -9.81 6.20
CA GLY A 139 8.81 -9.58 5.53
C GLY A 139 9.27 -8.12 5.68
N PRO A 140 10.44 -7.78 5.13
CA PRO A 140 10.92 -6.40 5.08
C PRO A 140 9.97 -5.52 4.26
N ALA A 141 9.78 -4.26 4.67
CA ALA A 141 9.02 -3.27 3.93
C ALA A 141 9.94 -2.32 3.16
N TYR A 142 9.48 -1.86 2.00
CA TYR A 142 10.17 -0.89 1.14
C TYR A 142 9.23 0.26 0.79
N ASP A 143 9.79 1.46 0.63
CA ASP A 143 9.09 2.61 0.07
C ASP A 143 9.06 2.57 -1.47
N GLN A 144 8.43 3.58 -2.08
CA GLN A 144 8.32 3.71 -3.53
C GLN A 144 9.67 3.92 -4.23
N ALA A 145 10.68 4.42 -3.51
CA ALA A 145 12.04 4.57 -4.03
C ALA A 145 12.88 3.29 -3.86
N GLY A 146 12.29 2.21 -3.32
CA GLY A 146 12.97 0.96 -3.04
C GLY A 146 13.88 0.99 -1.82
N LYS A 147 13.76 1.99 -0.94
CA LYS A 147 14.51 2.06 0.31
C LYS A 147 13.80 1.23 1.39
N ARG A 148 14.57 0.41 2.10
CA ARG A 148 14.08 -0.39 3.23
C ARG A 148 13.60 0.50 4.37
N LEU A 149 12.41 0.19 4.88
CA LEU A 149 11.77 0.85 6.02
C LEU A 149 12.00 0.00 7.28
N ASN A 150 13.13 0.21 7.98
CA ASN A 150 13.51 -0.63 9.12
C ASN A 150 12.49 -0.63 10.29
N SER A 151 11.68 0.41 10.42
CA SER A 151 10.63 0.53 11.42
C SER A 151 9.27 -0.05 10.96
N SER A 152 9.24 -0.74 9.83
CA SER A 152 8.04 -1.26 9.18
C SER A 152 8.29 -2.67 8.65
N PHE A 153 7.21 -3.43 8.51
CA PHE A 153 7.21 -4.77 7.91
C PHE A 153 6.09 -4.85 6.87
N ALA A 154 6.29 -5.69 5.86
CA ALA A 154 5.29 -6.05 4.86
C ALA A 154 4.55 -7.31 5.30
N VAL A 155 3.26 -7.42 4.97
CA VAL A 155 2.45 -8.62 5.22
C VAL A 155 2.06 -9.27 3.89
N TRP A 156 2.36 -10.55 3.78
CA TRP A 156 2.10 -11.37 2.61
C TRP A 156 1.08 -12.45 2.93
N ARG A 157 0.17 -12.74 2.00
CA ARG A 157 -0.77 -13.86 2.11
C ARG A 157 -0.65 -14.79 0.93
N VAL A 158 -0.92 -16.07 1.15
CA VAL A 158 -1.00 -17.06 0.07
C VAL A 158 -2.16 -16.69 -0.86
N ASN A 159 -1.85 -16.63 -2.15
CA ASN A 159 -2.80 -16.42 -3.21
C ASN A 159 -3.51 -17.73 -3.55
N HIS A 160 -4.68 -17.94 -2.98
CA HIS A 160 -5.43 -19.18 -3.21
C HIS A 160 -5.91 -19.36 -4.66
N SER A 161 -6.00 -18.28 -5.45
CA SER A 161 -6.39 -18.36 -6.86
C SER A 161 -5.30 -18.98 -7.75
N GLN A 162 -4.02 -18.86 -7.38
CA GLN A 162 -2.91 -19.50 -8.12
C GLN A 162 -2.64 -20.95 -7.67
N SER A 163 -2.97 -21.31 -6.43
CA SER A 163 -2.83 -22.71 -5.96
C SER A 163 -3.84 -23.66 -6.61
N ALA A 164 -5.00 -23.17 -7.03
CA ALA A 164 -6.03 -23.99 -7.70
C ALA A 164 -5.63 -24.43 -9.12
N LEU A 165 -4.76 -23.65 -9.80
CA LEU A 165 -4.27 -23.98 -11.15
C LEU A 165 -3.15 -25.02 -11.17
N LYS A 166 -2.65 -25.44 -10.00
CA LYS A 166 -1.58 -26.44 -9.84
C LYS A 166 -2.04 -27.72 -9.14
N ALA A 167 -3.33 -28.06 -9.21
CA ALA A 167 -3.72 -29.43 -8.89
C ALA A 167 -3.16 -30.35 -9.99
N PRO A 168 -2.29 -31.34 -9.68
CA PRO A 168 -1.88 -32.30 -10.68
C PRO A 168 -3.11 -33.11 -11.09
N ALA A 169 -3.44 -33.09 -12.38
CA ALA A 169 -4.34 -34.06 -12.99
C ALA A 169 -3.68 -35.45 -12.90
N ARG A 170 -3.77 -36.09 -11.74
CA ARG A 170 -3.43 -37.50 -11.54
C ARG A 170 -4.62 -38.17 -10.87
N SER A 171 -5.47 -38.75 -11.71
CA SER A 171 -6.02 -40.10 -11.54
C SER A 171 -7.13 -40.35 -12.57
N LYS A 172 -6.77 -40.98 -13.69
CA LYS A 172 -7.60 -42.08 -14.21
C LYS A 172 -6.67 -43.27 -14.33
N GLN A 173 -6.79 -44.16 -13.35
CA GLN A 173 -6.15 -45.45 -13.34
C GLN A 173 -6.52 -46.21 -14.61
N LEU A 174 -5.52 -46.88 -15.18
CA LEU A 174 -5.72 -47.99 -16.11
C LEU A 174 -6.73 -48.96 -15.49
N ILE A 175 -7.85 -49.18 -16.17
CA ILE A 175 -8.57 -50.45 -16.05
C ILE A 175 -8.10 -51.29 -17.23
N ALA A 176 -7.05 -52.07 -16.99
CA ALA A 176 -6.76 -53.26 -17.75
C ALA A 176 -7.44 -54.44 -17.03
N ALA A 177 -8.50 -54.97 -17.61
CA ALA A 177 -9.05 -56.29 -17.31
C ALA A 177 -9.78 -56.73 -18.59
N ARG A 178 -9.07 -57.51 -19.41
CA ARG A 178 -9.30 -58.95 -19.67
C ARG A 178 -10.35 -59.19 -20.74
#